data_AF-A0A495VMI2-F1
#
_entry.id   AF-A0A495VMI2-F1
#
_cell.length_a   1.000
_cell.length_b   1.000
_cell.length_c   1.000
_cell.angle_alpha   90.00
_cell.angle_beta   90.00
_cell.angle_gamma   90.00
#
_symmetry.space_group_name_H-M   'P 1'
#
loop_
_entity.id
_entity.type
_entity.pdbx_description
1 polymer ?
#
loop_
_entity_poly.entity_id
_entity_poly.type
_entity_poly.pdbx_seq_one_letter_code
_entity_poly.pdbx_strand_id
1 'polypeptide(L)'
;MRSLFYIALCSVILCLFPACDRTPDHIIKPKAMEDLLVDIHKSEAIIEKNYQKYGSIEQKEELRNAVLKKHGVNKALFDSSLMWYGHHLPKYIKIYDNVIARLKEEDEAVKVLIAENNSQPLSRPGDSVNIWPKEQFYVFEPHIGRSILTFDIPADDNYQEKDIFILKLKFSMLPQIHKQYPHVTLAVKHKNDSIRFISSNIRNNGWATFRVESDSSAINKIYGNIIVPSRPDWIKTFADSISLTRIRYRKSEITRPEITAENDSTATK
;
A
#
# COMPACT_ATOMS: atom_id res chain seq x y z
N MET A 1 34.97 -29.55 -43.02
CA MET A 1 34.33 -30.30 -41.92
C MET A 1 35.08 -30.17 -40.59
N ARG A 2 36.41 -30.34 -40.53
CA ARG A 2 37.20 -30.18 -39.29
C ARG A 2 37.09 -28.76 -38.66
N SER A 3 37.18 -27.67 -39.43
CA SER A 3 37.11 -26.31 -38.87
C SER A 3 35.73 -25.94 -38.30
N LEU A 4 34.64 -26.42 -38.90
CA LEU A 4 33.27 -26.26 -38.38
C LEU A 4 33.08 -26.98 -37.04
N PHE A 5 33.74 -28.14 -36.87
CA PHE A 5 33.75 -28.87 -35.60
C PHE A 5 34.49 -28.11 -34.50
N TYR A 6 35.62 -27.46 -34.82
CA TYR A 6 36.36 -26.64 -33.85
C TYR A 6 35.62 -25.35 -33.47
N ILE A 7 34.88 -24.73 -34.41
CA ILE A 7 34.07 -23.54 -34.13
C ILE A 7 32.89 -23.89 -33.21
N ALA A 8 32.21 -25.01 -33.46
CA ALA A 8 31.13 -25.49 -32.59
C ALA A 8 31.65 -25.91 -31.21
N LEU A 9 32.84 -26.52 -31.15
CA LEU A 9 33.48 -26.88 -29.88
C LEU A 9 33.88 -25.63 -29.07
N CYS A 10 34.40 -24.60 -29.72
CA CYS A 10 34.72 -23.31 -29.07
C CYS A 10 33.47 -22.56 -28.58
N SER A 11 32.33 -22.62 -29.30
CA SER A 11 31.10 -21.97 -28.84
C SER A 11 30.50 -22.67 -27.62
N VAL A 12 30.62 -24.00 -27.53
CA VAL A 12 30.17 -24.78 -26.36
C VAL A 12 31.07 -24.52 -25.15
N ILE A 13 32.39 -24.37 -25.34
CA ILE A 13 33.33 -24.05 -24.27
C ILE A 13 33.13 -22.62 -23.73
N LEU A 14 32.73 -21.66 -24.59
CA LEU A 14 32.47 -20.28 -24.16
C LEU A 14 31.20 -20.14 -23.29
N CYS A 15 30.23 -21.04 -23.44
CA CYS A 15 29.02 -21.09 -22.61
C CYS A 15 29.23 -21.76 -21.23
N LEU A 16 30.41 -22.32 -20.95
CA LEU A 16 30.72 -23.03 -19.71
C LEU A 16 31.44 -22.17 -18.66
N PHE A 17 31.63 -20.88 -18.91
CA PHE A 17 32.08 -19.95 -17.86
C PHE A 17 30.84 -19.43 -17.11
N PRO A 18 30.47 -19.97 -15.93
CA PRO A 18 29.51 -19.29 -15.08
C PRO A 18 30.05 -17.87 -14.86
N ALA A 19 29.19 -16.86 -14.99
CA ALA A 19 29.54 -15.49 -14.66
C ALA A 19 30.07 -15.50 -13.22
N CYS A 20 31.39 -15.38 -13.07
CA CYS A 20 32.06 -15.56 -11.81
C CYS A 20 31.58 -14.45 -10.88
N ASP A 21 30.72 -14.79 -9.93
CA ASP A 21 30.18 -13.82 -9.02
C ASP A 21 31.30 -13.36 -8.07
N ARG A 22 31.78 -12.13 -8.26
CA ARG A 22 32.88 -11.53 -7.48
C ARG A 22 32.51 -11.18 -6.03
N THR A 23 31.38 -11.70 -5.52
CA THR A 23 30.99 -11.54 -4.12
C THR A 23 31.91 -12.44 -3.27
N PRO A 24 32.59 -11.93 -2.23
CA PRO A 24 33.39 -12.76 -1.34
C PRO A 24 32.56 -13.87 -0.67
N ASP A 25 33.19 -14.97 -0.29
CA ASP A 25 32.46 -16.14 0.25
C ASP A 25 31.86 -15.91 1.64
N HIS A 26 32.37 -14.95 2.39
CA HIS A 26 31.82 -14.52 3.69
C HIS A 26 30.70 -13.49 3.55
N ILE A 27 30.19 -13.24 2.34
CA ILE A 27 29.10 -12.31 2.04
C ILE A 27 27.97 -13.10 1.38
N ILE A 28 26.74 -12.81 1.79
CA ILE A 28 25.55 -13.45 1.22
C ILE A 28 25.51 -13.14 -0.29
N LYS A 29 25.54 -14.19 -1.11
CA LYS A 29 25.55 -14.07 -2.57
C LYS A 29 24.25 -13.39 -3.07
N PRO A 30 24.27 -12.69 -4.22
CA PRO A 30 23.18 -11.84 -4.67
C PRO A 30 21.81 -12.51 -4.70
N LYS A 31 21.72 -13.74 -5.23
CA LYS A 31 20.45 -14.47 -5.30
C LYS A 31 19.93 -14.87 -3.92
N ALA A 32 20.81 -15.33 -3.03
CA ALA A 32 20.44 -15.63 -1.64
C ALA A 32 20.03 -14.37 -0.87
N MET A 33 20.67 -13.22 -1.14
CA MET A 33 20.29 -11.94 -0.56
C MET A 33 18.91 -11.48 -1.07
N GLU A 34 18.63 -11.65 -2.36
CA GLU A 34 17.30 -11.38 -2.94
C GLU A 34 16.21 -12.21 -2.26
N ASP A 35 16.41 -13.54 -2.15
CA ASP A 35 15.46 -14.44 -1.51
C ASP A 35 15.24 -14.10 -0.03
N LEU A 36 16.32 -13.74 0.68
CA LEU A 36 16.25 -13.29 2.08
C LEU A 36 15.48 -11.97 2.21
N LEU A 37 15.79 -10.96 1.40
CA LEU A 37 15.15 -9.64 1.49
C LEU A 37 13.66 -9.70 1.16
N VAL A 38 13.24 -10.54 0.21
CA VAL A 38 11.82 -10.79 -0.07
C VAL A 38 11.09 -11.28 1.18
N ASP A 39 11.64 -12.26 1.89
CA ASP A 39 11.03 -12.80 3.10
C ASP A 39 11.11 -11.83 4.29
N ILE A 40 12.17 -11.04 4.40
CA ILE A 40 12.26 -9.96 5.39
C ILE A 40 11.12 -8.98 5.18
N HIS A 41 10.92 -8.46 3.96
CA HIS A 41 9.85 -7.49 3.67
C HIS A 41 8.45 -8.08 3.91
N LYS A 42 8.22 -9.35 3.57
CA LYS A 42 6.96 -10.04 3.92
C LYS A 42 6.76 -10.14 5.42
N SER A 43 7.82 -10.42 6.18
CA SER A 43 7.74 -10.51 7.64
C SER A 43 7.41 -9.17 8.29
N GLU A 44 7.94 -8.06 7.76
CA GLU A 44 7.58 -6.70 8.20
C GLU A 44 6.09 -6.41 7.92
N ALA A 45 5.58 -6.81 6.76
CA ALA A 45 4.15 -6.70 6.45
C ALA A 45 3.27 -7.55 7.41
N ILE A 46 3.74 -8.73 7.83
CA ILE A 46 3.06 -9.57 8.83
C ILE A 46 3.05 -8.90 10.20
N ILE A 47 4.17 -8.30 10.62
CA ILE A 47 4.28 -7.55 11.88
C ILE A 47 3.29 -6.38 11.87
N GLU A 48 3.27 -5.61 10.78
CA GLU A 48 2.38 -4.46 10.63
C GLU A 48 0.90 -4.85 10.68
N LYS A 49 0.53 -5.93 9.98
CA LYS A 49 -0.85 -6.44 9.94
C LYS A 49 -1.29 -7.05 11.27
N ASN A 50 -0.37 -7.67 12.02
CA ASN A 50 -0.68 -8.40 13.26
C ASN A 50 -0.05 -7.74 14.49
N TYR A 51 -0.20 -6.43 14.63
CA TYR A 51 0.41 -5.66 15.72
C TYR A 51 0.04 -6.18 17.11
N GLN A 52 -1.16 -6.74 17.30
CA GLN A 52 -1.56 -7.35 18.58
C GLN A 52 -0.67 -8.53 18.99
N LYS A 53 -0.11 -9.24 18.00
CA LYS A 53 0.78 -10.39 18.20
C LYS A 53 2.26 -10.00 18.21
N TYR A 54 2.65 -8.97 17.46
CA TYR A 54 4.04 -8.51 17.31
C TYR A 54 4.23 -7.07 17.79
N GLY A 55 3.59 -6.70 18.89
CA GLY A 55 3.56 -5.33 19.41
C GLY A 55 4.85 -4.96 20.15
N SER A 56 5.50 -5.93 20.80
CA SER A 56 6.75 -5.70 21.54
C SER A 56 7.98 -5.75 20.63
N ILE A 57 9.08 -5.16 21.10
CA ILE A 57 10.37 -5.21 20.39
C ILE A 57 10.86 -6.67 20.32
N GLU A 58 10.75 -7.45 21.40
CA GLU A 58 11.21 -8.85 21.40
C GLU A 58 10.47 -9.69 20.34
N GLN A 59 9.15 -9.55 20.23
CA GLN A 59 8.36 -10.33 19.28
C GLN A 59 8.71 -10.01 17.81
N LYS A 60 9.04 -8.74 17.52
CA LYS A 60 9.50 -8.33 16.19
C LYS A 60 10.87 -8.91 15.89
N GLU A 61 11.81 -8.82 16.83
CA GLU A 61 13.15 -9.39 16.70
C GLU A 61 13.13 -10.91 16.58
N GLU A 62 12.22 -11.60 17.29
CA GLU A 62 12.02 -13.04 17.17
C GLU A 62 11.62 -13.43 15.75
N LEU A 63 10.65 -12.73 15.15
CA LEU A 63 10.24 -13.01 13.76
C LEU A 63 11.37 -12.71 12.76
N ARG A 64 12.09 -11.60 12.93
CA ARG A 64 13.26 -11.27 12.08
C ARG A 64 14.34 -12.34 12.16
N ASN A 65 14.66 -12.79 13.36
CA ASN A 65 15.63 -13.87 13.57
C ASN A 65 15.15 -15.20 12.97
N ALA A 66 13.84 -15.49 13.04
CA ALA A 66 13.26 -16.67 12.41
C ALA A 66 13.41 -16.64 10.87
N VAL A 67 13.23 -15.47 10.25
CA VAL A 67 13.47 -15.27 8.81
C VAL A 67 14.94 -15.47 8.47
N LEU A 68 15.86 -14.85 9.19
CA LEU A 68 17.30 -15.05 8.98
C LEU A 68 17.68 -16.54 9.06
N LYS A 69 17.18 -17.22 10.10
CA LYS A 69 17.40 -18.66 10.31
C LYS A 69 16.84 -19.51 9.18
N LYS A 70 15.66 -19.19 8.63
CA LYS A 70 15.06 -19.87 7.47
C LYS A 70 16.01 -19.87 6.26
N HIS A 71 16.77 -18.80 6.09
CA HIS A 71 17.75 -18.64 5.01
C HIS A 71 19.16 -19.15 5.37
N GLY A 72 19.35 -19.78 6.54
CA GLY A 72 20.66 -20.22 7.01
C GLY A 72 21.62 -19.07 7.33
N VAL A 73 21.09 -17.87 7.54
CA VAL A 73 21.85 -16.65 7.81
C VAL A 73 21.74 -16.28 9.28
N ASN A 74 22.83 -15.79 9.87
CA ASN A 74 22.80 -15.16 11.19
C ASN A 74 22.90 -13.64 11.05
N LYS A 75 22.54 -12.91 12.11
CA LYS A 75 22.52 -11.44 12.10
C LYS A 75 23.88 -10.83 11.74
N ALA A 76 24.97 -11.36 12.28
CA ALA A 76 26.31 -10.83 12.02
C ALA A 76 26.73 -10.94 10.54
N LEU A 77 26.43 -12.08 9.90
CA LEU A 77 26.67 -12.30 8.48
C LEU A 77 25.80 -11.37 7.61
N PHE A 78 24.53 -11.18 8.00
CA PHE A 78 23.63 -10.27 7.32
C PHE A 78 24.12 -8.82 7.40
N ASP A 79 24.45 -8.34 8.61
CA ASP A 79 24.94 -6.98 8.84
C ASP A 79 26.26 -6.73 8.06
N SER A 80 27.18 -7.70 8.09
CA SER A 80 28.45 -7.63 7.34
C SER A 80 28.21 -7.61 5.82
N SER A 81 27.24 -8.37 5.35
CA SER A 81 26.86 -8.39 3.94
C SER A 81 26.26 -7.06 3.50
N LEU A 82 25.37 -6.47 4.30
CA LEU A 82 24.81 -5.15 4.04
C LEU A 82 25.89 -4.08 3.97
N MET A 83 26.86 -4.09 4.89
CA MET A 83 27.99 -3.16 4.86
C MET A 83 28.80 -3.31 3.56
N TRP A 84 29.10 -4.55 3.14
CA TRP A 84 29.81 -4.80 1.89
C TRP A 84 28.99 -4.32 0.67
N TYR A 85 27.69 -4.60 0.63
CA TYR A 85 26.79 -4.11 -0.43
C TYR A 85 26.66 -2.59 -0.45
N GLY A 86 26.79 -1.91 0.69
CA GLY A 86 26.88 -0.46 0.78
C GLY A 86 28.09 0.13 0.04
N HIS A 87 29.19 -0.63 -0.06
CA HIS A 87 30.35 -0.28 -0.89
C HIS A 87 30.24 -0.79 -2.34
N HIS A 88 29.22 -1.60 -2.66
CA HIS A 88 28.97 -2.21 -3.97
C HIS A 88 27.55 -1.89 -4.47
N LEU A 89 27.16 -0.62 -4.33
CA LEU A 89 25.80 -0.12 -4.59
C LEU A 89 25.17 -0.59 -5.91
N PRO A 90 25.84 -0.58 -7.09
CA PRO A 90 25.23 -1.04 -8.32
C PRO A 90 24.72 -2.50 -8.26
N LYS A 91 25.43 -3.35 -7.52
CA LYS A 91 25.03 -4.75 -7.31
C LYS A 91 23.81 -4.83 -6.38
N TYR A 92 23.80 -4.01 -5.33
CA TYR A 92 22.71 -3.96 -4.39
C TYR A 92 21.42 -3.39 -4.99
N ILE A 93 21.52 -2.37 -5.85
CA ILE A 93 20.40 -1.83 -6.62
C ILE A 93 19.77 -2.93 -7.48
N LYS A 94 20.58 -3.70 -8.21
CA LYS A 94 20.08 -4.81 -9.03
C LYS A 94 19.36 -5.88 -8.19
N ILE A 95 19.89 -6.21 -7.01
CA ILE A 95 19.22 -7.12 -6.07
C ILE A 95 17.85 -6.55 -5.68
N TYR A 96 17.79 -5.26 -5.32
CA TYR A 96 16.54 -4.61 -4.94
C TYR A 96 15.53 -4.49 -6.07
N ASP A 97 15.96 -4.23 -7.30
CA ASP A 97 15.07 -4.20 -8.48
C ASP A 97 14.37 -5.56 -8.63
N ASN A 98 15.11 -6.65 -8.47
CA ASN A 98 14.53 -8.00 -8.49
C ASN A 98 13.59 -8.25 -7.32
N VAL A 99 13.96 -7.83 -6.10
CA VAL A 99 13.10 -7.94 -4.90
C VAL A 99 11.77 -7.23 -5.14
N ILE A 100 11.80 -6.00 -5.65
CA ILE A 100 10.59 -5.21 -5.94
C ILE A 100 9.75 -5.88 -7.02
N ALA A 101 10.39 -6.33 -8.12
CA ALA A 101 9.68 -6.99 -9.21
C ALA A 101 8.94 -8.25 -8.72
N ARG A 102 9.62 -9.09 -7.94
CA ARG A 102 9.03 -10.32 -7.39
C ARG A 102 7.91 -10.04 -6.39
N LEU A 103 8.09 -9.07 -5.48
CA LEU A 103 7.03 -8.71 -4.54
C LEU A 103 5.79 -8.16 -5.26
N LYS A 104 5.96 -7.39 -6.34
CA LYS A 104 4.84 -6.93 -7.18
C LYS A 104 4.14 -8.08 -7.89
N GLU A 105 4.90 -9.00 -8.47
CA GLU A 105 4.34 -10.18 -9.14
C GLU A 105 3.51 -11.03 -8.17
N GLU A 106 4.03 -11.30 -6.98
CA GLU A 106 3.31 -12.05 -5.96
C GLU A 106 2.07 -11.28 -5.44
N ASP A 107 2.14 -9.96 -5.28
CA ASP A 107 0.99 -9.12 -4.88
C ASP A 107 -0.12 -9.13 -5.94
N GLU A 108 0.23 -9.00 -7.22
CA GLU A 108 -0.74 -9.11 -8.32
C GLU A 108 -1.36 -10.51 -8.40
N ALA A 109 -0.56 -11.57 -8.23
CA ALA A 109 -1.07 -12.93 -8.18
C ALA A 109 -2.07 -13.12 -7.02
N VAL A 110 -1.76 -12.57 -5.84
CA VAL A 110 -2.68 -12.58 -4.69
C VAL A 110 -3.95 -11.78 -4.99
N LYS A 111 -3.86 -10.62 -5.64
CA LYS A 111 -5.05 -9.83 -6.05
C LYS A 111 -5.93 -10.60 -7.01
N VAL A 112 -5.35 -11.28 -8.00
CA VAL A 112 -6.10 -12.15 -8.92
C VAL A 112 -6.80 -13.26 -8.14
N LEU A 113 -6.10 -13.96 -7.24
CA LEU A 113 -6.71 -15.00 -6.41
C LEU A 113 -7.81 -14.45 -5.49
N ILE A 114 -7.67 -13.24 -4.95
CA ILE A 114 -8.71 -12.58 -4.14
C ILE A 114 -9.93 -12.23 -5.00
N ALA A 115 -9.72 -11.76 -6.23
CA ALA A 115 -10.78 -11.47 -7.19
C ALA A 115 -11.50 -12.74 -7.67
N GLU A 116 -10.75 -13.82 -7.91
CA GLU A 116 -11.30 -15.13 -8.31
C GLU A 116 -12.02 -15.83 -7.15
N ASN A 117 -11.52 -15.70 -5.92
CA ASN A 117 -12.07 -16.32 -4.71
C ASN A 117 -13.13 -15.45 -3.97
N ASN A 118 -13.53 -14.31 -4.56
CA ASN A 118 -14.57 -13.38 -4.11
C ASN A 118 -15.03 -13.52 -2.65
N SER A 119 -14.16 -13.09 -1.74
CA SER A 119 -14.48 -12.74 -0.35
C SER A 119 -14.18 -11.25 -0.07
N GLN A 120 -14.08 -10.44 -1.13
CA GLN A 120 -14.49 -9.04 -1.00
C GLN A 120 -16.01 -9.04 -0.81
N PRO A 121 -16.58 -8.22 0.08
CA PRO A 121 -18.02 -8.14 0.20
C PRO A 121 -18.55 -7.63 -1.14
N LEU A 122 -19.07 -8.56 -1.98
CA LEU A 122 -19.83 -8.20 -3.16
C LEU A 122 -20.85 -7.17 -2.72
N SER A 123 -20.83 -6.02 -3.37
CA SER A 123 -21.73 -4.96 -3.00
C SER A 123 -23.16 -5.47 -3.20
N ARG A 124 -23.98 -5.43 -2.16
CA ARG A 124 -25.35 -5.96 -2.26
C ARG A 124 -26.15 -5.10 -3.25
N PRO A 125 -27.13 -5.67 -3.96
CA PRO A 125 -28.12 -4.85 -4.65
C PRO A 125 -28.87 -4.00 -3.61
N GLY A 126 -28.89 -2.70 -3.83
CA GLY A 126 -29.47 -1.73 -2.89
C GLY A 126 -29.01 -0.31 -3.19
N ASP A 127 -29.80 0.66 -2.74
CA ASP A 127 -29.55 2.08 -3.04
C ASP A 127 -28.37 2.65 -2.27
N SER A 128 -28.04 2.10 -1.10
CA SER A 128 -26.92 2.54 -0.26
C SER A 128 -26.24 1.33 0.37
N VAL A 129 -24.95 1.12 0.06
CA VAL A 129 -24.19 -0.05 0.55
C VAL A 129 -22.80 0.36 0.98
N ASN A 130 -22.38 -0.03 2.18
CA ASN A 130 -20.99 0.09 2.62
C ASN A 130 -20.14 -0.98 1.92
N ILE A 131 -19.15 -0.52 1.15
CA ILE A 131 -18.23 -1.31 0.34
C ILE A 131 -16.79 -1.27 0.89
N TRP A 132 -16.58 -0.76 2.11
CA TRP A 132 -15.23 -0.67 2.69
C TRP A 132 -14.62 -2.07 2.91
N PRO A 133 -13.43 -2.37 2.36
CA PRO A 133 -12.88 -3.74 2.34
C PRO A 133 -11.89 -4.03 3.48
N LYS A 134 -11.57 -3.03 4.32
CA LYS A 134 -10.56 -3.14 5.38
C LYS A 134 -11.19 -2.99 6.77
N GLU A 135 -10.36 -3.09 7.80
CA GLU A 135 -10.74 -2.72 9.17
C GLU A 135 -11.32 -1.30 9.21
N GLN A 136 -12.34 -1.10 10.05
CA GLN A 136 -12.96 0.21 10.26
C GLN A 136 -12.12 1.14 11.14
N PHE A 137 -10.95 0.69 11.57
CA PHE A 137 -10.03 1.40 12.44
C PHE A 137 -8.60 1.31 11.91
N TYR A 138 -7.86 2.41 11.99
CA TYR A 138 -6.46 2.49 11.60
C TYR A 138 -5.69 3.45 12.52
N VAL A 139 -4.50 3.01 12.95
CA VAL A 139 -3.56 3.84 13.72
C VAL A 139 -2.48 4.33 12.77
N PHE A 140 -2.31 5.64 12.70
CA PHE A 140 -1.19 6.27 12.03
C PHE A 140 -0.08 6.54 13.04
N GLU A 141 1.13 6.08 12.73
CA GLU A 141 2.35 6.26 13.52
C GLU A 141 3.50 6.71 12.60
N PRO A 142 3.50 7.97 12.14
CA PRO A 142 4.45 8.43 11.12
C PRO A 142 5.92 8.31 11.53
N HIS A 143 6.21 8.38 12.82
CA HIS A 143 7.55 8.23 13.39
C HIS A 143 8.16 6.84 13.15
N ILE A 144 7.34 5.80 12.90
CA ILE A 144 7.79 4.46 12.51
C ILE A 144 7.41 4.10 11.06
N GLY A 145 7.11 5.10 10.22
CA GLY A 145 6.78 4.91 8.81
C GLY A 145 5.33 4.52 8.51
N ARG A 146 4.46 4.41 9.52
CA ARG A 146 3.04 4.08 9.35
C ARG A 146 2.18 5.34 9.15
N SER A 147 2.49 6.10 8.10
CA SER A 147 1.87 7.40 7.81
C SER A 147 0.77 7.35 6.75
N ILE A 148 0.56 6.20 6.11
CA ILE A 148 -0.33 6.10 4.94
C ILE A 148 -1.31 4.96 5.15
N LEU A 149 -2.58 5.21 4.83
CA LEU A 149 -3.61 4.19 4.63
C LEU A 149 -4.06 4.28 3.18
N THR A 150 -3.92 3.20 2.42
CA THR A 150 -4.40 3.12 1.03
C THR A 150 -5.56 2.13 0.89
N PHE A 151 -6.38 2.29 -0.14
CA PHE A 151 -7.39 1.32 -0.53
C PHE A 151 -7.56 1.31 -2.05
N ASP A 152 -7.90 0.15 -2.59
CA ASP A 152 -8.17 -0.09 -4.01
C ASP A 152 -9.26 -1.17 -4.07
N ILE A 153 -10.38 -0.85 -4.72
CA ILE A 153 -11.61 -1.64 -4.75
C ILE A 153 -12.00 -1.78 -6.22
N PRO A 154 -11.84 -2.97 -6.83
CA PRO A 154 -12.32 -3.21 -8.18
C PRO A 154 -13.85 -3.07 -8.23
N ALA A 155 -14.38 -2.57 -9.33
CA ALA A 155 -15.82 -2.51 -9.54
C ALA A 155 -16.39 -3.93 -9.72
N ASP A 156 -17.55 -4.19 -9.09
CA ASP A 156 -18.34 -5.40 -9.31
C ASP A 156 -19.57 -5.11 -10.19
N ASP A 157 -20.34 -6.15 -10.52
CA ASP A 157 -21.51 -6.07 -11.41
C ASP A 157 -22.64 -5.14 -10.93
N ASN A 158 -22.65 -4.75 -9.65
CA ASN A 158 -23.67 -3.87 -9.08
C ASN A 158 -23.32 -2.37 -9.22
N TYR A 159 -22.09 -2.04 -9.65
CA TYR A 159 -21.65 -0.67 -9.85
C TYR A 159 -22.27 -0.12 -11.14
N GLN A 160 -22.86 1.06 -11.06
CA GLN A 160 -23.45 1.74 -12.22
C GLN A 160 -22.80 3.09 -12.45
N GLU A 161 -22.93 3.57 -13.68
CA GLU A 161 -22.52 4.92 -14.05
C GLU A 161 -23.20 5.94 -13.14
N LYS A 162 -22.48 7.02 -12.83
CA LYS A 162 -22.93 8.10 -11.93
C LYS A 162 -23.12 7.71 -10.47
N ASP A 163 -22.86 6.46 -10.07
CA ASP A 163 -22.86 6.09 -8.65
C ASP A 163 -21.99 7.06 -7.84
N ILE A 164 -22.44 7.35 -6.64
CA ILE A 164 -21.82 8.30 -5.71
C ILE A 164 -21.10 7.50 -4.64
N PHE A 165 -19.87 7.88 -4.34
CA PHE A 165 -19.07 7.23 -3.29
C PHE A 165 -18.79 8.22 -2.17
N ILE A 166 -19.11 7.81 -0.94
CA ILE A 166 -18.94 8.62 0.26
C ILE A 166 -18.01 7.89 1.22
N LEU A 167 -16.78 8.40 1.34
CA LEU A 167 -15.84 7.98 2.39
C LEU A 167 -16.16 8.78 3.65
N LYS A 168 -16.49 8.09 4.74
CA LYS A 168 -16.74 8.68 6.05
C LYS A 168 -15.85 8.01 7.08
N LEU A 169 -15.21 8.81 7.92
CA LEU A 169 -14.40 8.35 9.02
C LEU A 169 -14.39 9.39 10.13
N LYS A 170 -13.98 8.97 11.33
CA LYS A 170 -13.74 9.88 12.45
C LYS A 170 -12.25 9.93 12.75
N PHE A 171 -11.70 11.13 12.78
CA PHE A 171 -10.28 11.39 13.03
C PHE A 171 -10.08 11.89 14.46
N SER A 172 -9.07 11.37 15.16
CA SER A 172 -8.79 11.73 16.56
C SER A 172 -7.30 11.88 16.80
N MET A 173 -6.93 12.75 17.75
CA MET A 173 -5.55 13.08 18.12
C MET A 173 -4.75 13.78 17.01
N LEU A 174 -5.40 14.72 16.32
CA LEU A 174 -4.68 15.69 15.48
C LEU A 174 -3.79 16.60 16.36
N PRO A 175 -2.52 16.81 15.96
CA PRO A 175 -1.65 17.73 16.67
C PRO A 175 -2.08 19.19 16.51
N GLN A 176 -2.06 19.92 17.63
CA GLN A 176 -2.66 21.26 17.72
C GLN A 176 -1.70 22.39 17.30
N ILE A 177 -0.41 22.10 17.14
CA ILE A 177 0.65 23.12 17.06
C ILE A 177 0.93 23.56 15.62
N HIS A 178 0.69 22.71 14.62
CA HIS A 178 1.09 22.96 13.24
C HIS A 178 -0.08 22.86 12.25
N LYS A 179 -0.13 23.79 11.28
CA LYS A 179 -1.14 23.83 10.21
C LYS A 179 -0.89 22.82 9.07
N GLN A 180 -0.19 21.73 9.34
CA GLN A 180 -0.10 20.61 8.40
C GLN A 180 -1.14 19.57 8.81
N TYR A 181 -1.91 19.12 7.85
CA TYR A 181 -3.09 18.32 8.10
C TYR A 181 -2.97 16.99 7.35
N PRO A 182 -3.62 15.92 7.85
CA PRO A 182 -3.77 14.72 7.05
C PRO A 182 -4.47 15.07 5.76
N HIS A 183 -4.05 14.41 4.70
CA HIS A 183 -4.56 14.60 3.35
C HIS A 183 -5.30 13.35 2.90
N VAL A 184 -6.51 13.50 2.40
CA VAL A 184 -7.35 12.42 1.88
C VAL A 184 -7.49 12.59 0.39
N THR A 185 -7.24 11.51 -0.35
CA THR A 185 -7.59 11.37 -1.76
C THR A 185 -8.59 10.24 -1.91
N LEU A 186 -9.71 10.51 -2.58
CA LEU A 186 -10.69 9.50 -2.98
C LEU A 186 -10.95 9.66 -4.48
N ALA A 187 -10.79 8.59 -5.25
CA ALA A 187 -10.86 8.61 -6.69
C ALA A 187 -11.66 7.42 -7.25
N VAL A 188 -12.32 7.67 -8.39
CA VAL A 188 -13.02 6.69 -9.22
C VAL A 188 -12.31 6.67 -10.57
N LYS A 189 -11.78 5.51 -10.95
CA LYS A 189 -11.26 5.24 -12.30
C LYS A 189 -12.35 4.57 -13.13
N HIS A 190 -12.58 5.07 -14.33
CA HIS A 190 -13.52 4.48 -15.29
C HIS A 190 -12.79 3.59 -16.31
N LYS A 191 -13.56 2.77 -17.05
CA LYS A 191 -13.04 1.86 -18.07
C LYS A 191 -12.49 2.59 -19.32
N ASN A 192 -12.89 3.84 -19.55
CA ASN A 192 -12.32 4.72 -20.58
C ASN A 192 -11.10 5.52 -20.09
N ASP A 193 -10.50 5.10 -18.97
CA ASP A 193 -9.37 5.74 -18.30
C ASP A 193 -9.60 7.14 -17.74
N SER A 194 -10.83 7.68 -17.77
CA SER A 194 -11.13 8.93 -17.06
C SER A 194 -11.10 8.73 -15.55
N ILE A 195 -10.72 9.78 -14.82
CA ILE A 195 -10.62 9.76 -13.36
C ILE A 195 -11.40 10.94 -12.77
N ARG A 196 -12.30 10.65 -11.85
CA ARG A 196 -12.97 11.64 -10.99
C ARG A 196 -12.44 11.48 -9.57
N PHE A 197 -12.07 12.57 -8.91
CA PHE A 197 -11.50 12.49 -7.57
C PHE A 197 -11.83 13.72 -6.71
N ILE A 198 -11.69 13.54 -5.41
CA ILE A 198 -11.63 14.61 -4.41
C ILE A 198 -10.34 14.47 -3.61
N SER A 199 -9.74 15.60 -3.28
CA SER A 199 -8.51 15.72 -2.52
C SER A 199 -8.68 16.86 -1.51
N SER A 200 -8.58 16.56 -0.21
CA SER A 200 -8.85 17.55 0.85
C SER A 200 -8.14 17.22 2.16
N ASN A 201 -8.02 18.22 3.03
CA ASN A 201 -7.33 18.12 4.30
C ASN A 201 -8.31 17.86 5.46
N ILE A 202 -7.94 17.01 6.42
CA ILE A 202 -8.65 16.84 7.69
C ILE A 202 -8.14 17.87 8.69
N ARG A 203 -8.91 18.94 8.92
CA ARG A 203 -8.46 20.06 9.76
C ARG A 203 -8.79 19.94 11.23
N ASN A 204 -9.82 19.15 11.55
CA ASN A 204 -10.39 19.05 12.88
C ASN A 204 -10.53 17.58 13.30
N ASN A 205 -10.45 17.34 14.61
CA ASN A 205 -10.89 16.07 15.18
C ASN A 205 -12.40 15.90 14.97
N GLY A 206 -12.86 14.66 14.91
CA GLY A 206 -14.27 14.32 14.69
C GLY A 206 -14.53 13.75 13.29
N TRP A 207 -15.78 13.85 12.86
CA TRP A 207 -16.23 13.27 11.60
C TRP A 207 -15.71 14.04 10.39
N ALA A 208 -15.17 13.31 9.42
CA ALA A 208 -14.80 13.79 8.10
C ALA A 208 -15.55 12.98 7.04
N THR A 209 -16.06 13.66 6.02
CA THR A 209 -16.84 13.05 4.93
C THR A 209 -16.31 13.56 3.59
N PHE A 210 -16.07 12.65 2.66
CA PHE A 210 -15.56 12.94 1.32
C PHE A 210 -16.46 12.27 0.29
N ARG A 211 -16.96 13.06 -0.66
CA ARG A 211 -17.89 12.60 -1.71
C ARG A 211 -17.23 12.73 -3.07
N VAL A 212 -17.31 11.68 -3.89
CA VAL A 212 -16.99 11.70 -5.31
C VAL A 212 -18.15 11.10 -6.10
N GLU A 213 -18.46 11.70 -7.25
CA GLU A 213 -19.50 11.25 -8.15
C GLU A 213 -18.85 10.72 -9.43
N SER A 214 -19.24 9.52 -9.84
CA SER A 214 -18.78 8.91 -11.09
C SER A 214 -19.31 9.67 -12.31
N ASP A 215 -18.62 9.53 -13.44
CA ASP A 215 -19.09 10.05 -14.73
C ASP A 215 -20.16 9.13 -15.36
N SER A 216 -20.57 9.46 -16.59
CA SER A 216 -21.45 8.61 -17.43
C SER A 216 -20.64 7.50 -18.12
N SER A 217 -19.69 6.88 -17.44
CA SER A 217 -18.83 5.83 -18.00
C SER A 217 -18.73 4.68 -17.01
N ALA A 218 -18.66 3.45 -17.53
CA ALA A 218 -18.53 2.27 -16.71
C ALA A 218 -17.34 2.38 -15.74
N ILE A 219 -17.59 2.06 -14.46
CA ILE A 219 -16.59 2.14 -13.40
C ILE A 219 -15.63 0.96 -13.53
N ASN A 220 -14.34 1.22 -13.35
CA ASN A 220 -13.29 0.19 -13.29
C ASN A 220 -12.92 -0.10 -11.84
N LYS A 221 -12.60 0.93 -11.05
CA LYS A 221 -12.23 0.77 -9.64
C LYS A 221 -12.36 2.07 -8.84
N ILE A 222 -12.46 1.93 -7.53
CA ILE A 222 -12.46 3.03 -6.56
C ILE A 222 -11.21 2.88 -5.72
N TYR A 223 -10.43 3.94 -5.58
CA TYR A 223 -9.15 3.88 -4.88
C TYR A 223 -8.84 5.20 -4.20
N GLY A 224 -7.89 5.18 -3.27
CA GLY A 224 -7.54 6.37 -2.53
C GLY A 224 -6.51 6.13 -1.46
N ASN A 225 -6.21 7.22 -0.76
CA ASN A 225 -5.30 7.22 0.36
C ASN A 225 -5.69 8.26 1.41
N ILE A 226 -5.23 8.00 2.63
CA ILE A 226 -5.19 8.95 3.73
C ILE A 226 -3.72 9.02 4.15
N ILE A 227 -3.13 10.20 4.02
CA ILE A 227 -1.72 10.45 4.30
C ILE A 227 -1.62 11.39 5.50
N VAL A 228 -0.87 10.98 6.49
CA VAL A 228 -0.62 11.66 7.75
C VAL A 228 0.83 12.15 7.72
N PRO A 229 1.10 13.47 7.68
CA PRO A 229 2.46 14.03 7.69
C PRO A 229 3.36 13.42 8.77
N SER A 230 4.62 13.15 8.41
CA SER A 230 5.62 12.65 9.38
C SER A 230 6.34 13.79 10.06
N ARG A 231 6.08 13.97 11.35
CA ARG A 231 6.70 15.00 12.21
C ARG A 231 6.91 14.51 13.65
N PRO A 232 7.84 15.11 14.40
CA PRO A 232 8.13 14.69 15.77
C PRO A 232 6.93 14.77 16.73
N ASP A 233 6.01 15.71 16.53
CA ASP A 233 4.79 15.88 17.32
C ASP A 233 3.66 14.92 16.91
N TRP A 234 3.78 14.29 15.74
CA TRP A 234 2.84 13.29 15.24
C TRP A 234 3.23 11.90 15.75
N ILE A 235 3.03 11.70 17.06
CA ILE A 235 3.31 10.42 17.70
C ILE A 235 2.29 9.38 17.22
N LYS A 236 1.00 9.62 17.46
CA LYS A 236 -0.08 8.75 16.99
C LYS A 236 -1.32 9.55 16.62
N THR A 237 -2.01 9.11 15.58
CA THR A 237 -3.31 9.65 15.17
C THR A 237 -4.22 8.50 14.76
N PHE A 238 -5.52 8.63 15.01
CA PHE A 238 -6.47 7.54 14.83
C PHE A 238 -7.50 7.90 13.78
N ALA A 239 -7.77 6.96 12.87
CA ALA A 239 -8.99 6.94 12.08
C ALA A 239 -9.86 5.79 12.57
N ASP A 240 -11.08 6.08 13.01
CA ASP A 240 -12.07 5.09 13.41
C ASP A 240 -13.34 5.21 12.56
N SER A 241 -14.23 4.23 12.69
CA SER A 241 -15.53 4.20 12.00
C SER A 241 -15.42 4.41 10.49
N ILE A 242 -14.32 3.91 9.90
CA ILE A 242 -14.04 4.08 8.47
C ILE A 242 -15.07 3.28 7.68
N SER A 243 -15.72 3.96 6.75
CA SER A 243 -16.73 3.40 5.87
C SER A 243 -16.67 4.07 4.51
N LEU A 244 -16.98 3.31 3.46
CA LEU A 244 -17.10 3.81 2.11
C LEU A 244 -18.44 3.36 1.58
N THR A 245 -19.37 4.29 1.45
CA THR A 245 -20.73 3.98 1.03
C THR A 245 -20.92 4.31 -0.44
N ARG A 246 -21.32 3.32 -1.24
CA ARG A 246 -21.86 3.52 -2.58
C ARG A 246 -23.33 3.91 -2.45
N ILE A 247 -23.72 5.00 -3.10
CA ILE A 247 -25.10 5.43 -3.25
C ILE A 247 -25.47 5.37 -4.74
N ARG A 248 -26.59 4.72 -5.04
CA ARG A 248 -27.14 4.62 -6.39
C ARG A 248 -27.62 5.99 -6.84
N TYR A 249 -27.16 6.46 -7.99
CA TYR A 249 -27.67 7.71 -8.55
C TYR A 249 -29.14 7.59 -8.95
N ARG A 250 -30.00 8.44 -8.37
CA ARG A 250 -31.38 8.66 -8.84
C ARG A 250 -31.55 10.11 -9.28
N LYS A 251 -32.14 10.31 -10.45
CA LYS A 251 -32.44 11.63 -11.02
C LYS A 251 -33.37 12.49 -10.14
N SER A 252 -34.04 11.92 -9.13
CA SER A 252 -35.03 12.58 -8.27
C SER A 252 -34.50 13.21 -6.97
N GLU A 253 -33.22 13.02 -6.60
CA GLU A 253 -32.67 13.48 -5.30
C GLU A 253 -31.96 14.84 -5.33
N ILE A 254 -32.05 15.60 -6.42
CA ILE A 254 -31.27 16.85 -6.63
C ILE A 254 -31.72 18.04 -5.75
N THR A 255 -32.73 17.90 -4.89
CA THR A 255 -33.23 19.04 -4.07
C THR A 255 -32.88 18.92 -2.59
N ARG A 256 -31.59 18.99 -2.24
CA ARG A 256 -31.13 19.65 -1.00
C ARG A 256 -29.60 19.72 -0.95
N PRO A 257 -29.00 20.91 -1.15
CA PRO A 257 -27.68 21.18 -0.61
C PRO A 257 -27.84 21.42 0.90
N GLU A 258 -27.35 20.49 1.73
CA GLU A 258 -27.18 20.75 3.16
C GLU A 258 -25.90 21.59 3.33
N ILE A 259 -26.08 22.91 3.26
CA ILE A 259 -25.07 23.89 3.62
C ILE A 259 -25.22 24.10 5.13
N THR A 260 -24.24 23.67 5.92
CA THR A 260 -24.07 24.19 7.28
C THR A 260 -22.75 24.95 7.32
N ALA A 261 -22.82 26.22 6.90
CA ALA A 261 -21.90 27.25 7.34
C ALA A 261 -22.66 28.05 8.40
N GLU A 262 -22.37 27.77 9.67
CA GLU A 262 -22.82 28.62 10.77
C GLU A 262 -21.86 29.81 10.84
N ASN A 263 -22.31 30.92 10.26
CA ASN A 263 -21.72 32.24 10.47
C ASN A 263 -22.12 32.71 11.86
N ASP A 264 -21.15 32.99 12.72
CA ASP A 264 -21.35 33.95 13.80
C ASP A 264 -20.23 35.00 13.75
N SER A 265 -20.60 36.17 13.25
CA SER A 265 -19.91 37.42 13.50
C SER A 265 -20.89 38.56 13.26
N THR A 266 -21.69 38.86 14.28
CA THR A 266 -22.29 40.18 14.44
C THR A 266 -21.20 41.19 14.74
N ALA A 267 -20.99 42.15 13.83
CA ALA A 267 -20.29 43.39 14.10
C ALA A 267 -21.32 44.52 14.18
N THR A 268 -21.34 45.25 15.30
CA THR A 268 -21.78 46.65 15.28
C THR A 268 -21.07 47.46 16.36
N LYS A 269 -20.26 48.41 15.87
CA LYS A 269 -19.65 49.60 16.49
C LYS A 269 -18.57 49.41 17.56
#